data_AF-A0A418SBM3-F1
#
_entry.id   AF-A0A418SBM3-F1
#
_cell.length_a   1.000
_cell.length_b   1.000
_cell.length_c   1.000
_cell.angle_alpha   90.00
_cell.angle_beta   90.00
_cell.angle_gamma   90.00
#
_symmetry.space_group_name_H-M   'P 1'
#
loop_
_entity.id
_entity.type
_entity.pdbx_description
1 polymer ?
#
loop_
_entity_poly.entity_id
_entity_poly.type
_entity_poly.pdbx_seq_one_letter_code
_entity_poly.pdbx_strand_id
1 'polypeptide(L)'
;MLSCKDVAERASTLIDGDLGLLEWLQMRFHLMMCKGCGAFIRQMRVTRDLTDAATGPDPATATGDDPAVTSILARLRDARQAGD
;
A
#
# COMPACT_ATOMS: atom_id res chain seq x y z
N MET A 1 -14.20 -6.89 20.78
CA MET A 1 -14.76 -7.10 19.42
C MET A 1 -14.60 -5.79 18.67
N LEU A 2 -14.00 -5.77 17.47
CA LEU A 2 -14.04 -4.56 16.63
C LEU A 2 -15.49 -4.28 16.23
N SER A 3 -15.85 -3.00 16.12
CA SER A 3 -17.04 -2.61 15.36
C SER A 3 -16.78 -2.70 13.85
N CYS A 4 -17.83 -2.70 13.02
CA CYS A 4 -17.65 -2.63 11.57
C CYS A 4 -16.89 -1.36 11.13
N LYS A 5 -17.08 -0.24 11.87
CA LYS A 5 -16.36 1.02 11.64
C LYS A 5 -14.86 0.86 11.90
N ASP A 6 -14.51 0.24 13.03
CA ASP A 6 -13.14 -0.08 13.40
C ASP A 6 -12.41 -0.94 12.36
N VAL A 7 -13.13 -1.86 11.70
CA VAL A 7 -12.59 -2.67 10.60
C VAL A 7 -12.38 -1.83 9.35
N ALA A 8 -13.31 -0.93 9.02
CA ALA A 8 -13.19 -0.05 7.86
C ALA A 8 -12.00 0.91 7.99
N GLU A 9 -11.78 1.48 9.17
CA GLU A 9 -10.65 2.37 9.45
C GLU A 9 -9.29 1.65 9.33
N ARG A 10 -9.22 0.36 9.70
CA ARG A 10 -8.00 -0.45 9.65
C ARG A 10 -7.86 -1.28 8.36
N ALA A 11 -8.78 -1.14 7.42
CA ALA A 11 -8.85 -1.99 6.22
C ALA A 11 -7.65 -1.79 5.28
N SER A 12 -7.19 -0.55 5.12
CA SER A 12 -6.01 -0.26 4.28
C SER A 12 -4.78 -0.95 4.85
N THR A 13 -4.46 -0.70 6.12
CA THR A 13 -3.32 -1.29 6.82
C THR A 13 -3.36 -2.83 6.80
N LEU A 14 -4.56 -3.44 6.83
CA LEU A 14 -4.73 -4.89 6.69
C LEU A 14 -4.36 -5.39 5.29
N ILE A 15 -4.72 -4.64 4.25
CA ILE A 15 -4.44 -4.98 2.85
C ILE A 15 -2.97 -4.76 2.52
N ASP A 16 -2.38 -3.73 3.10
CA ASP A 16 -0.97 -3.37 2.93
C ASP A 16 -0.04 -4.30 3.73
N GLY A 17 -0.54 -4.96 4.78
CA GLY A 17 0.20 -5.93 5.58
C GLY A 17 0.90 -5.32 6.81
N ASP A 18 0.69 -4.03 7.07
CA ASP A 18 1.33 -3.26 8.13
C ASP A 18 0.66 -3.43 9.51
N LEU A 19 -0.09 -4.50 9.70
CA LEU A 19 -0.87 -4.73 10.90
C LEU A 19 -0.06 -5.49 11.97
N GLY A 20 -0.21 -5.11 13.24
CA GLY A 20 0.33 -5.88 14.35
C GLY A 20 -0.30 -7.29 14.44
N LEU A 21 0.44 -8.27 14.96
CA LEU A 21 0.00 -9.68 15.04
C LEU A 21 -1.35 -9.84 15.78
N LEU A 22 -1.54 -9.11 16.88
CA LEU A 22 -2.76 -9.15 17.68
C LEU A 22 -3.94 -8.50 16.94
N GLU A 23 -3.71 -7.36 16.30
CA GLU A 23 -4.74 -6.67 15.51
C GLU A 23 -5.17 -7.52 14.32
N TRP A 24 -4.23 -8.24 13.71
CA TRP A 24 -4.51 -9.10 12.57
C TRP A 24 -5.44 -10.25 12.99
N LEU A 25 -5.18 -10.86 14.15
CA LEU A 25 -6.03 -11.90 14.71
C LEU A 25 -7.43 -11.37 15.04
N GLN A 26 -7.51 -10.17 15.64
CA GLN A 26 -8.78 -9.53 15.98
C GLN A 26 -9.62 -9.22 14.75
N MET A 27 -8.98 -8.73 13.68
CA MET A 27 -9.61 -8.49 12.38
C MET A 27 -10.14 -9.80 11.80
N ARG A 28 -9.31 -10.85 11.79
CA ARG A 28 -9.65 -12.16 11.24
C ARG A 28 -10.85 -12.77 11.97
N PHE A 29 -10.93 -12.62 13.28
CA PHE A 29 -12.10 -13.02 14.07
C PHE A 29 -13.37 -12.27 13.66
N HIS A 30 -13.29 -10.94 13.50
CA HIS A 30 -14.45 -10.15 13.07
C HIS A 30 -14.92 -10.54 11.66
N LEU A 31 -13.99 -10.73 10.71
CA LEU A 31 -14.31 -11.13 9.33
C LEU A 31 -14.98 -12.52 9.26
N MET A 32 -14.67 -13.43 10.19
CA MET A 32 -15.34 -14.73 10.28
C MET A 32 -16.79 -14.62 10.75
N MET A 33 -17.10 -13.66 11.63
CA MET A 33 -18.47 -13.45 12.14
C MET A 33 -19.31 -12.53 11.26
N CYS A 34 -18.71 -11.52 10.63
CA CYS A 34 -19.40 -10.51 9.84
C CYS A 34 -19.17 -10.68 8.35
N LYS A 35 -20.15 -11.27 7.65
CA LYS A 35 -20.10 -11.45 6.19
C LYS A 35 -19.98 -10.12 5.43
N GLY A 36 -20.57 -9.04 5.92
CA GLY A 36 -20.49 -7.71 5.31
C GLY A 36 -19.07 -7.17 5.25
N CYS A 37 -18.34 -7.24 6.38
CA CYS A 37 -16.93 -6.87 6.42
C CYS A 37 -16.07 -7.78 5.54
N GLY A 38 -16.38 -9.08 5.46
CA GLY A 38 -15.72 -10.00 4.54
C GLY A 38 -15.90 -9.62 3.06
N ALA A 39 -17.11 -9.23 2.65
CA ALA A 39 -17.39 -8.76 1.30
C ALA A 39 -16.69 -7.43 1.00
N PHE A 40 -16.73 -6.49 1.94
CA PHE A 40 -16.06 -5.19 1.84
C PHE A 40 -14.54 -5.35 1.63
N ILE A 41 -13.86 -6.16 2.44
CA ILE A 41 -12.41 -6.39 2.29
C ILE A 41 -12.09 -7.08 0.97
N ARG A 42 -12.94 -7.99 0.50
CA ARG A 42 -12.77 -8.63 -0.81
C ARG A 42 -12.87 -7.60 -1.94
N GLN A 43 -13.84 -6.68 -1.89
CA GLN A 43 -13.98 -5.62 -2.88
C GLN A 43 -12.74 -4.71 -2.89
N MET A 44 -12.26 -4.29 -1.72
CA MET A 44 -11.06 -3.44 -1.62
C MET A 44 -9.81 -4.11 -2.21
N ARG A 45 -9.64 -5.42 -1.99
CA ARG A 45 -8.53 -6.18 -2.61
C ARG A 45 -8.64 -6.22 -4.14
N VAL A 46 -9.83 -6.49 -4.67
CA VAL A 46 -10.05 -6.44 -6.13
C VAL A 46 -9.73 -5.06 -6.70
N THR A 47 -10.16 -3.99 -6.03
CA THR A 47 -9.81 -2.62 -6.45
C THR A 47 -8.29 -2.40 -6.46
N ARG A 48 -7.57 -2.85 -5.42
CA ARG A 48 -6.11 -2.77 -5.36
C ARG A 48 -5.46 -3.53 -6.50
N ASP A 49 -5.83 -4.80 -6.69
CA ASP A 49 -5.24 -5.67 -7.71
C ASP A 49 -5.48 -5.11 -9.12
N LEU A 50 -6.66 -4.55 -9.39
CA LEU A 50 -6.97 -3.87 -10.65
C LEU A 50 -6.14 -2.59 -10.84
N THR A 51 -5.93 -1.84 -9.76
CA THR A 51 -5.13 -0.60 -9.80
C THR A 51 -3.66 -0.92 -10.05
N ASP A 52 -3.13 -1.93 -9.39
CA ASP A 52 -1.76 -2.43 -9.59
C ASP A 52 -1.57 -2.93 -11.02
N ALA A 53 -2.50 -3.74 -11.53
CA ALA A 53 -2.48 -4.21 -12.92
C ALA A 53 -2.58 -3.08 -13.95
N ALA A 54 -3.35 -2.02 -13.66
CA ALA A 54 -3.49 -0.86 -14.55
C ALA A 54 -2.26 0.06 -14.55
N THR A 55 -1.51 0.09 -13.45
CA THR A 55 -0.33 0.96 -13.28
C THR A 55 0.95 0.30 -13.84
N GLY A 56 0.90 -1.00 -14.17
CA GLY A 56 2.08 -1.77 -14.52
C GLY A 56 2.99 -1.96 -13.29
N PRO A 57 4.11 -2.69 -13.39
CA PRO A 57 5.05 -2.80 -12.28
C PRO A 57 5.47 -1.39 -11.84
N ASP A 58 5.11 -1.04 -10.60
CA ASP A 58 5.45 0.26 -10.01
C ASP A 58 6.98 0.41 -10.01
N PRO A 59 7.54 1.41 -10.71
CA PRO A 59 8.97 1.68 -10.65
C PRO A 59 9.45 1.95 -9.21
N ALA A 60 8.55 2.25 -8.27
CA ALA A 60 8.88 2.40 -6.84
C ALA A 60 9.25 1.10 -6.12
N THR A 61 9.01 -0.08 -6.72
CA THR A 61 9.60 -1.35 -6.23
C THR A 61 11.01 -1.61 -6.77
N ALA A 62 11.55 -0.72 -7.62
CA ALA A 62 12.96 -0.71 -7.96
C ALA A 62 13.77 -0.27 -6.72
N THR A 63 14.23 -1.26 -5.97
CA THR A 63 15.32 -1.19 -5.00
C THR A 63 16.35 -0.12 -5.40
N GLY A 64 16.32 1.06 -4.76
CA GLY A 64 17.39 2.07 -4.67
C GLY A 64 18.02 2.68 -5.94
N ASP A 65 17.87 2.04 -7.10
CA ASP A 65 18.65 2.25 -8.31
C ASP A 65 17.72 2.49 -9.51
N ASP A 66 16.65 3.28 -9.32
CA ASP A 66 15.87 3.75 -10.46
C ASP A 66 16.77 4.68 -11.32
N PRO A 67 17.14 4.25 -12.54
CA PRO A 67 18.07 5.00 -13.39
C PRO A 67 17.51 6.37 -13.79
N ALA A 68 16.19 6.54 -13.84
CA ALA A 68 15.56 7.82 -14.10
C ALA A 68 15.79 8.78 -12.92
N VAL A 69 15.58 8.32 -11.69
CA VAL A 69 15.84 9.11 -10.48
C VAL A 69 17.33 9.47 -10.38
N THR A 70 18.23 8.53 -10.64
CA THR A 70 19.68 8.80 -10.66
C THR A 70 20.05 9.86 -11.69
N SER A 71 19.47 9.81 -12.89
CA SER A 71 19.75 10.78 -13.94
C SER A 71 19.27 12.20 -13.58
N ILE A 72 18.10 12.31 -12.92
CA ILE A 72 17.57 13.58 -12.45
C ILE A 72 18.49 14.18 -11.38
N LEU A 73 18.92 13.36 -10.40
CA LEU A 73 19.83 13.81 -9.35
C LEU A 73 21.20 14.22 -9.88
N ALA A 74 21.73 13.53 -10.90
CA ALA A 74 22.97 13.91 -11.56
C ALA A 74 22.85 15.28 -12.24
N ARG A 75 21.78 15.51 -13.03
CA ARG A 75 21.53 16.81 -13.68
C ARG A 75 21.39 17.96 -12.69
N LEU A 76 20.75 17.72 -11.55
CA LEU A 76 20.63 18.72 -10.48
C LEU A 76 21.97 19.03 -9.80
N ARG A 77 22.85 18.03 -9.66
CA ARG A 77 24.20 18.22 -9.12
C ARG A 77 25.05 19.07 -10.07
N ASP A 78 25.03 18.76 -11.36
CA ASP A 78 25.81 19.47 -12.38
C ASP A 78 25.33 20.93 -12.50
N ALA A 79 24.01 21.16 -12.47
CA ALA A 79 23.44 22.50 -12.49
C ALA A 79 23.84 23.34 -11.26
N ARG A 80 24.02 22.73 -10.08
CA ARG A 80 24.53 23.44 -8.90
C ARG A 80 26.01 23.77 -9.00
N GLN A 81 26.82 22.90 -9.63
CA GLN A 81 28.26 23.12 -9.77
C GLN A 81 28.60 24.17 -10.84
N ALA A 82 27.75 24.34 -11.85
CA ALA A 82 27.94 25.36 -12.89
C ALA A 82 27.51 26.78 -12.47
N GLY A 83 26.88 26.92 -11.29
CA GLY A 83 26.42 28.19 -10.74
C GLY A 83 27.29 28.75 -9.61
N ASP A 84 28.41 28.11 -9.31
CA ASP A 84 29.48 28.55 -8.39
C ASP A 84 30.71 28.95 -9.22
#